data_AF-A0A954PGX1-F1
#
_entry.id   AF-A0A954PGX1-F1
#
_cell.length_a   1.000
_cell.length_b   1.000
_cell.length_c   1.000
_cell.angle_alpha   90.00
_cell.angle_beta   90.00
_cell.angle_gamma   90.00
#
_symmetry.space_group_name_H-M   'P 1'
#
loop_
_entity.id
_entity.type
_entity.pdbx_description
1 polymer ?
#
loop_
_entity_poly.entity_id
_entity_poly.type
_entity_poly.pdbx_seq_one_letter_code
_entity_poly.pdbx_strand_id
1 'polypeptide(L)'
;RLAGGSVHLVWAEKPTANTQGVEAVPSLLEEINGRLWEITNRSMKAAQKPRPANPTFSPPAVRKKGEFEKTADYEAYVQNEKAKHTAAYNASLAAYQRELATYERELAEIENSAGAIYVQHAKQHLPAWLGAMDKSIRYDADKEHYVLSIASGQYPEYRITGILPVPIVEAKSKNEQIRNAPAKVVFSIANGSLEAKGIIVSTETKNYSGSAASTTSLILTERAAREREEQLAAAEQAAKEKRLRAEMARREEAERIARIEAEMKAEADKAARIEAQRIAVFEAKEAEQKRLAEEAERKRSAEEAESRRLAKIEAQKEHYPNISVFKRSGVGSALLSCVASNGNLDFQGLGHPSENLVQTVLNKSNSLVMMKFKLNPNLNQTKLVSATMDDDDNPSTMLLTLKLELICGQRVSEAILPDVYNNIRTLNAAQRFMR
;
A
#
# COMPACT_ATOMS: atom_id res chain seq x y z
N ARG A 1 -56.98 -6.16 14.09
CA ARG A 1 -58.23 -6.43 14.84
C ARG A 1 -58.11 -7.85 15.37
N LEU A 2 -57.68 -8.01 16.62
CA LEU A 2 -57.58 -9.33 17.24
C LEU A 2 -59.00 -9.81 17.57
N ALA A 3 -59.41 -10.94 17.05
CA ALA A 3 -60.74 -11.49 17.27
C ALA A 3 -60.93 -11.87 18.76
N GLY A 4 -61.86 -11.18 19.43
CA GLY A 4 -62.83 -11.70 20.42
C GLY A 4 -62.39 -12.55 21.62
N GLY A 5 -61.10 -12.85 21.84
CA GLY A 5 -60.65 -13.66 22.96
C GLY A 5 -60.69 -12.87 24.27
N SER A 6 -61.69 -13.12 25.12
CA SER A 6 -61.70 -12.56 26.48
C SER A 6 -60.71 -13.34 27.35
N VAL A 7 -59.62 -12.71 27.75
CA VAL A 7 -58.68 -13.33 28.69
C VAL A 7 -58.81 -12.70 30.07
N HIS A 8 -59.07 -13.56 31.05
CA HIS A 8 -59.29 -13.17 32.44
C HIS A 8 -57.97 -12.96 33.17
N LEU A 9 -57.65 -11.71 33.49
CA LEU A 9 -56.55 -11.35 34.37
C LEU A 9 -57.09 -11.11 35.77
N VAL A 10 -56.48 -11.73 36.79
CA VAL A 10 -56.85 -11.51 38.18
C VAL A 10 -55.76 -10.68 38.83
N TRP A 11 -56.05 -9.40 39.09
CA TRP A 11 -55.22 -8.59 39.99
C TRP A 11 -55.59 -8.94 41.43
N ALA A 12 -54.62 -8.95 42.34
CA ALA A 12 -54.84 -9.15 43.77
C ALA A 12 -54.09 -8.08 44.55
N GLU A 13 -54.79 -7.45 45.50
CA GLU A 13 -54.19 -6.57 46.49
C GLU A 13 -53.12 -7.36 47.28
N LYS A 14 -51.86 -6.90 47.25
CA LYS A 14 -50.83 -7.49 48.12
C LYS A 14 -51.14 -7.08 49.55
N PRO A 15 -51.10 -8.01 50.53
CA PRO A 15 -51.15 -7.63 51.93
C PRO A 15 -49.99 -6.67 52.20
N THR A 16 -50.27 -5.57 52.91
CA THR A 16 -49.31 -4.52 53.29
C THR A 16 -48.27 -5.09 54.26
N ALA A 17 -47.32 -5.86 53.73
CA ALA A 17 -46.08 -6.20 54.39
C ALA A 17 -44.96 -5.46 53.65
N ASN A 18 -44.20 -4.64 54.39
CA ASN A 18 -43.02 -3.90 53.95
C ASN A 18 -42.20 -4.73 52.95
N THR A 19 -42.32 -4.41 51.66
CA THR A 19 -41.57 -5.08 50.60
C THR A 19 -40.43 -4.15 50.20
N GLN A 20 -39.26 -4.40 50.79
CA GLN A 20 -37.99 -3.88 50.29
C GLN A 20 -37.72 -4.49 48.90
N GLY A 21 -37.32 -3.61 47.97
CA GLY A 21 -36.60 -3.87 46.72
C GLY A 21 -36.81 -5.22 46.03
N VAL A 22 -37.79 -5.30 45.12
CA VAL A 22 -37.73 -6.29 44.04
C VAL A 22 -36.91 -5.65 42.92
N GLU A 23 -35.61 -5.96 42.88
CA GLU A 23 -34.79 -5.69 41.69
C GLU A 23 -35.39 -6.44 40.50
N ALA A 24 -35.74 -5.69 39.47
CA ALA A 24 -36.27 -6.23 38.22
C ALA A 24 -35.20 -7.11 37.57
N VAL A 25 -35.46 -8.41 37.43
CA VAL A 25 -34.59 -9.37 36.74
C VAL A 25 -34.62 -9.04 35.23
N PRO A 26 -33.56 -8.45 34.64
CA PRO A 26 -33.60 -7.96 33.26
C PRO A 26 -33.69 -9.10 32.22
N SER A 27 -33.20 -10.30 32.58
CA SER A 27 -33.11 -11.44 31.66
C SER A 27 -34.47 -12.01 31.23
N LEU A 28 -35.50 -11.93 32.08
CA LEU A 28 -36.83 -12.44 31.73
C LEU A 28 -37.54 -11.51 30.73
N LEU A 29 -37.27 -10.21 30.82
CA LEU A 29 -37.79 -9.19 29.91
C LEU A 29 -37.16 -9.32 28.51
N GLU A 30 -35.86 -9.59 28.44
CA GLU A 30 -35.18 -9.85 27.16
C GLU A 30 -35.69 -11.13 26.47
N GLU A 31 -35.91 -12.21 27.23
CA GLU A 31 -36.45 -13.46 26.66
C GLU A 31 -37.89 -13.28 26.12
N ILE A 32 -38.73 -12.55 26.87
CA ILE A 32 -40.11 -12.27 26.48
C ILE A 32 -40.15 -11.31 25.28
N ASN A 33 -39.30 -10.29 25.25
CA ASN A 33 -39.17 -9.38 24.11
C ASN A 33 -38.65 -10.10 22.86
N GLY A 34 -37.71 -11.04 23.01
CA GLY A 34 -37.24 -11.89 21.92
C GLY A 34 -38.35 -12.77 21.33
N ARG A 35 -39.12 -13.46 22.18
CA ARG A 35 -40.27 -14.27 21.75
C ARG A 35 -41.39 -13.44 21.13
N LEU A 36 -41.67 -12.26 21.69
CA LEU A 36 -42.59 -11.27 21.12
C LEU A 36 -42.15 -10.84 19.72
N TRP A 37 -40.85 -10.57 19.54
CA TRP A 37 -40.29 -10.16 18.26
C TRP A 37 -40.39 -11.28 17.22
N GLU A 38 -40.07 -12.52 17.57
CA GLU A 38 -40.20 -13.67 16.68
C GLU A 38 -41.65 -13.90 16.25
N ILE A 39 -42.59 -13.82 17.19
CA ILE A 39 -44.01 -14.03 16.89
C ILE A 39 -44.58 -12.85 16.12
N THR A 40 -44.19 -11.61 16.43
CA THR A 40 -44.58 -10.43 15.64
C THR A 40 -44.03 -10.53 14.22
N ASN A 41 -42.79 -10.99 14.03
CA ASN A 41 -42.22 -11.20 12.69
C ASN A 41 -42.90 -12.35 11.94
N ARG A 42 -43.24 -13.46 12.62
CA ARG A 42 -44.04 -14.54 12.01
C ARG A 42 -45.43 -14.03 11.63
N SER A 43 -46.05 -13.24 12.49
CA SER A 43 -47.37 -12.62 12.27
C SER A 43 -47.33 -11.63 11.10
N MET A 44 -46.29 -10.78 11.01
CA MET A 44 -46.11 -9.86 9.90
C MET A 44 -45.83 -10.60 8.59
N LYS A 45 -44.99 -11.65 8.60
CA LYS A 45 -44.73 -12.49 7.42
C LYS A 45 -46.00 -13.23 6.96
N ALA A 46 -46.82 -13.73 7.90
CA ALA A 46 -48.09 -14.37 7.59
C ALA A 46 -49.15 -13.37 7.11
N ALA A 47 -49.20 -12.16 7.69
CA ALA A 47 -50.07 -11.08 7.24
C ALA A 47 -49.67 -10.54 5.85
N GLN A 48 -48.39 -10.64 5.49
CA GLN A 48 -47.89 -10.32 4.15
C GLN A 48 -48.18 -11.43 3.12
N LYS A 49 -48.50 -12.65 3.56
CA LYS A 49 -48.91 -13.73 2.66
C LYS A 49 -50.29 -13.36 2.11
N PRO A 50 -50.42 -13.07 0.80
CA PRO A 50 -51.71 -12.71 0.24
C PRO A 50 -52.66 -13.90 0.41
N ARG A 51 -53.92 -13.61 0.75
CA ARG A 51 -54.97 -14.63 0.76
C ARG A 51 -54.95 -15.35 -0.60
N PRO A 52 -55.03 -16.69 -0.64
CA PRO A 52 -55.08 -17.43 -1.89
C PRO A 52 -56.12 -16.83 -2.83
N ALA A 53 -55.75 -16.62 -4.08
CA ALA A 53 -56.66 -16.09 -5.09
C ALA A 53 -57.60 -17.19 -5.57
N ASN A 54 -58.85 -16.84 -5.85
CA ASN A 54 -59.78 -17.78 -6.48
C ASN A 54 -59.20 -18.24 -7.83
N PRO A 55 -59.25 -19.55 -8.15
CA PRO A 55 -58.77 -20.03 -9.43
C PRO A 55 -59.57 -19.38 -10.56
N THR A 56 -58.87 -18.77 -11.51
CA THR A 56 -59.48 -18.26 -12.74
C THR A 56 -59.49 -19.39 -13.76
N PHE A 57 -60.63 -19.62 -14.40
CA PHE A 57 -60.78 -20.70 -15.35
C PHE A 57 -61.39 -20.19 -16.65
N SER A 58 -60.65 -20.34 -17.74
CA SER A 58 -61.15 -20.03 -19.08
C SER A 58 -62.07 -21.15 -19.57
N PRO A 59 -63.15 -20.85 -20.31
CA PRO A 59 -64.02 -21.88 -20.88
C PRO A 59 -63.25 -22.84 -21.79
N PRO A 60 -63.71 -24.10 -21.95
CA PRO A 60 -63.00 -25.08 -22.76
C PRO A 60 -62.93 -24.60 -24.21
N ALA A 61 -61.72 -24.63 -24.80
CA ALA A 61 -61.53 -24.31 -26.20
C ALA A 61 -62.06 -25.46 -27.06
N VAL A 62 -63.35 -25.43 -27.37
CA VAL A 62 -63.98 -26.46 -28.20
C VAL A 62 -63.63 -26.21 -29.67
N ARG A 63 -63.00 -27.18 -30.34
CA ARG A 63 -62.73 -27.09 -31.78
C ARG A 63 -64.03 -27.06 -32.58
N LYS A 64 -64.00 -26.40 -33.75
CA LYS A 64 -65.11 -26.48 -34.71
C LYS A 64 -65.23 -27.93 -35.23
N LYS A 65 -66.47 -28.36 -35.47
CA LYS A 65 -66.78 -29.67 -36.06
C LYS A 65 -66.15 -29.79 -37.46
N GLY A 66 -65.53 -30.92 -37.77
CA GLY A 66 -64.96 -31.17 -39.09
C GLY A 66 -66.02 -31.49 -40.15
N GLU A 67 -65.73 -31.19 -41.42
CA GLU A 67 -66.66 -31.40 -42.55
C GLU A 67 -67.06 -32.88 -42.74
N PHE A 68 -66.17 -33.80 -42.41
CA PHE A 68 -66.39 -35.25 -42.53
C PHE A 68 -66.59 -35.97 -41.19
N GLU A 69 -66.82 -35.22 -40.09
CA GLU A 69 -67.02 -35.78 -38.76
C GLU A 69 -68.51 -36.03 -38.48
N LYS A 70 -68.87 -37.24 -38.02
CA LYS A 70 -70.25 -37.53 -37.63
C LYS A 70 -70.65 -36.67 -36.43
N THR A 71 -71.91 -36.23 -36.40
CA THR A 71 -72.43 -35.39 -35.30
C THR A 71 -72.28 -36.08 -33.94
N ALA A 72 -72.57 -37.39 -33.87
CA ALA A 72 -72.45 -38.16 -32.63
C ALA A 72 -71.01 -38.20 -32.08
N ASP A 73 -70.01 -38.37 -32.96
CA ASP A 73 -68.60 -38.41 -32.58
C ASP A 73 -68.12 -37.04 -32.08
N TYR A 74 -68.55 -35.96 -32.75
CA TYR A 74 -68.26 -34.59 -32.32
C TYR A 74 -68.92 -34.26 -30.98
N GLU A 75 -70.20 -34.61 -30.78
CA GLU A 75 -70.90 -34.40 -29.52
C GLU A 75 -70.26 -35.18 -28.37
N ALA A 76 -69.88 -36.44 -28.60
CA ALA A 76 -69.14 -37.24 -27.63
C ALA A 76 -67.78 -36.59 -27.27
N TYR A 77 -67.07 -36.05 -28.26
CA TYR A 77 -65.84 -35.28 -28.03
C TYR A 77 -66.11 -34.03 -27.18
N VAL A 78 -67.14 -33.23 -27.50
CA VAL A 78 -67.49 -32.02 -26.73
C VAL A 78 -67.87 -32.37 -25.30
N GLN A 79 -68.63 -33.45 -25.08
CA GLN A 79 -68.99 -33.90 -23.75
C GLN A 79 -67.77 -34.39 -22.97
N ASN A 80 -66.85 -35.11 -23.61
CA ASN A 80 -65.60 -35.53 -22.98
C ASN A 80 -64.72 -34.32 -22.60
N GLU A 81 -64.58 -33.33 -23.48
CA GLU A 81 -63.82 -32.10 -23.17
C GLU A 81 -64.48 -31.27 -22.07
N LYS A 82 -65.82 -31.16 -22.06
CA LYS A 82 -66.56 -30.55 -20.94
C LYS A 82 -66.34 -31.31 -19.64
N ALA A 83 -66.34 -32.65 -19.66
CA ALA A 83 -66.11 -33.47 -18.48
C ALA A 83 -64.68 -33.31 -17.94
N LYS A 84 -63.67 -33.32 -18.82
CA LYS A 84 -62.27 -33.06 -18.45
C LYS A 84 -62.09 -31.66 -17.86
N HIS A 85 -62.69 -30.66 -18.49
CA HIS A 85 -62.64 -29.27 -18.03
C HIS A 85 -63.31 -29.11 -16.66
N THR A 86 -64.48 -29.71 -16.47
CA THR A 86 -65.19 -29.74 -15.18
C THR A 86 -64.37 -30.45 -14.10
N ALA A 87 -63.74 -31.58 -14.44
CA ALA A 87 -62.87 -32.30 -13.52
C ALA A 87 -61.64 -31.47 -13.12
N ALA A 88 -61.01 -30.78 -14.08
CA ALA A 88 -59.89 -29.87 -13.82
C ALA A 88 -60.31 -28.67 -12.97
N TYR A 89 -61.48 -28.08 -13.24
CA TYR A 89 -62.06 -27.01 -12.43
C TYR A 89 -62.29 -27.47 -10.98
N ASN A 90 -62.97 -28.61 -10.78
CA ASN A 90 -63.23 -29.16 -9.45
C ASN A 90 -61.95 -29.52 -8.71
N ALA A 91 -60.93 -30.04 -9.39
CA ALA A 91 -59.63 -30.31 -8.80
C ALA A 91 -58.92 -29.01 -8.35
N SER A 92 -58.97 -27.96 -9.18
CA SER A 92 -58.42 -26.64 -8.85
C SER A 92 -59.15 -25.99 -7.67
N LEU A 93 -60.48 -26.12 -7.62
CA LEU A 93 -61.31 -25.61 -6.52
C LEU A 93 -61.01 -26.35 -5.22
N ALA A 94 -60.86 -27.68 -5.27
CA ALA A 94 -60.49 -28.48 -4.10
C ALA A 94 -59.08 -28.12 -3.59
N ALA A 95 -58.12 -27.86 -4.49
CA ALA A 95 -56.79 -27.38 -4.12
C ALA A 95 -56.86 -26.01 -3.44
N TYR A 96 -57.61 -25.07 -4.03
CA TYR A 96 -57.86 -23.74 -3.46
C TYR A 96 -58.46 -23.82 -2.05
N GLN A 97 -59.47 -24.67 -1.84
CA GLN A 97 -60.12 -24.84 -0.54
C GLN A 97 -59.15 -25.37 0.53
N ARG A 98 -58.25 -26.30 0.18
CA ARG A 98 -57.22 -26.79 1.11
C ARG A 98 -56.22 -25.69 1.48
N GLU A 99 -55.81 -24.89 0.50
CA GLU A 99 -54.90 -23.78 0.72
C GLU A 99 -55.54 -22.71 1.61
N LEU A 100 -56.79 -22.36 1.34
CA LEU A 100 -57.57 -21.42 2.16
C LEU A 100 -57.74 -21.92 3.60
N ALA A 101 -58.09 -23.19 3.80
CA ALA A 101 -58.22 -23.78 5.13
C ALA A 101 -56.89 -23.79 5.91
N THR A 102 -55.77 -23.95 5.20
CA THR A 102 -54.44 -23.87 5.81
C THR A 102 -54.11 -22.44 6.22
N TYR A 103 -54.38 -21.48 5.33
CA TYR A 103 -54.21 -20.05 5.61
C TYR A 103 -55.05 -19.59 6.81
N GLU A 104 -56.32 -20.00 6.90
CA GLU A 104 -57.20 -19.67 8.03
C GLU A 104 -56.72 -20.30 9.35
N ARG A 105 -56.18 -21.52 9.30
CA ARG A 105 -55.58 -22.17 10.49
C ARG A 105 -54.32 -21.44 10.96
N GLU A 106 -53.43 -21.06 10.04
CA GLU A 106 -52.22 -20.28 10.35
C GLU A 106 -52.58 -18.94 11.01
N LEU A 107 -53.61 -18.25 10.49
CA LEU A 107 -54.13 -17.02 11.09
C LEU A 107 -54.66 -17.24 12.52
N ALA A 108 -55.47 -18.29 12.72
CA ALA A 108 -56.02 -18.59 14.05
C ALA A 108 -54.91 -18.94 15.07
N GLU A 109 -53.87 -19.66 14.66
CA GLU A 109 -52.72 -19.97 15.52
C GLU A 109 -51.94 -18.70 15.90
N ILE A 110 -51.76 -17.77 14.96
CA ILE A 110 -51.14 -16.46 15.20
C ILE A 110 -51.99 -15.65 16.18
N GLU A 111 -53.31 -15.59 15.99
CA GLU A 111 -54.20 -14.84 16.89
C GLU A 111 -54.18 -15.43 18.31
N ASN A 112 -54.21 -16.75 18.43
CA ASN A 112 -54.16 -17.45 19.71
C ASN A 112 -52.80 -17.25 20.43
N SER A 113 -51.69 -17.34 19.70
CA SER A 113 -50.35 -17.15 20.26
C SER A 113 -50.11 -15.69 20.66
N ALA A 114 -50.51 -14.73 19.83
CA ALA A 114 -50.47 -13.31 20.19
C ALA A 114 -51.29 -13.02 21.45
N GLY A 115 -52.52 -13.56 21.53
CA GLY A 115 -53.37 -13.46 22.71
C GLY A 115 -52.69 -13.98 23.98
N ALA A 116 -52.09 -15.16 23.94
CA ALA A 116 -51.38 -15.75 25.08
C ALA A 116 -50.21 -14.89 25.59
N ILE A 117 -49.46 -14.26 24.67
CA ILE A 117 -48.34 -13.40 25.04
C ILE A 117 -48.81 -12.07 25.62
N TYR A 118 -49.82 -11.42 25.01
CA TYR A 118 -50.39 -10.19 25.56
C TYR A 118 -50.88 -10.39 26.98
N VAL A 119 -51.43 -11.57 27.27
CA VAL A 119 -51.88 -11.95 28.61
C VAL A 119 -50.71 -12.13 29.56
N GLN A 120 -49.64 -12.81 29.12
CA GLN A 120 -48.45 -12.99 29.95
C GLN A 120 -47.76 -11.66 30.24
N HIS A 121 -47.63 -10.78 29.23
CA HIS A 121 -47.11 -9.43 29.37
C HIS A 121 -47.98 -8.59 30.29
N ALA A 122 -49.31 -8.61 30.10
CA ALA A 122 -50.23 -7.94 31.00
C ALA A 122 -50.10 -8.47 32.43
N LYS A 123 -50.02 -9.78 32.67
CA LYS A 123 -49.81 -10.32 34.04
C LYS A 123 -48.55 -9.77 34.70
N GLN A 124 -47.47 -9.59 33.95
CA GLN A 124 -46.19 -9.11 34.49
C GLN A 124 -46.19 -7.60 34.73
N HIS A 125 -46.78 -6.82 33.83
CA HIS A 125 -46.67 -5.37 33.83
C HIS A 125 -47.89 -4.64 34.41
N LEU A 126 -49.06 -5.28 34.50
CA LEU A 126 -50.27 -4.66 35.04
C LEU A 126 -50.08 -4.10 36.47
N PRO A 127 -49.36 -4.77 37.40
CA PRO A 127 -49.08 -4.17 38.71
C PRO A 127 -48.20 -2.92 38.62
N ALA A 128 -47.22 -2.91 37.71
CA ALA A 128 -46.34 -1.76 37.51
C ALA A 128 -47.08 -0.60 36.82
N TRP A 129 -48.02 -0.90 35.92
CA TRP A 129 -48.84 0.08 35.21
C TRP A 129 -49.94 0.68 36.09
N LEU A 130 -50.65 -0.13 36.87
CA LEU A 130 -51.73 0.41 37.70
C LEU A 130 -51.21 0.99 39.02
N GLY A 131 -49.96 0.71 39.39
CA GLY A 131 -49.37 1.14 40.65
C GLY A 131 -50.11 0.58 41.87
N ALA A 132 -49.93 1.24 43.01
CA ALA A 132 -50.77 0.98 44.18
C ALA A 132 -52.22 1.33 43.84
N MET A 133 -53.16 0.46 44.23
CA MET A 133 -54.58 0.67 43.97
C MET A 133 -55.27 1.07 45.27
N ASP A 134 -55.91 2.23 45.28
CA ASP A 134 -56.67 2.69 46.44
C ASP A 134 -58.08 2.14 46.39
N LYS A 135 -58.40 1.25 47.34
CA LYS A 135 -59.70 0.61 47.49
C LYS A 135 -60.57 1.39 48.47
N SER A 136 -61.77 1.75 48.04
CA SER A 136 -62.83 2.24 48.91
C SER A 136 -64.09 1.41 48.75
N ILE A 137 -64.80 1.16 49.85
CA ILE A 137 -65.97 0.28 49.89
C ILE A 137 -67.08 0.94 50.71
N ARG A 138 -68.30 0.95 50.17
CA ARG A 138 -69.50 1.48 50.83
C ARG A 138 -70.64 0.49 50.68
N TYR A 139 -71.44 0.30 51.73
CA TYR A 139 -72.63 -0.54 51.66
C TYR A 139 -73.84 0.34 51.32
N ASP A 140 -74.57 -0.03 50.27
CA ASP A 140 -75.86 0.56 49.91
C ASP A 140 -76.96 -0.35 50.48
N ALA A 141 -77.59 0.10 51.57
CA ALA A 141 -78.59 -0.69 52.28
C ALA A 141 -79.89 -0.84 51.48
N ASP A 142 -80.23 0.15 50.64
CA ASP A 142 -81.47 0.13 49.86
C ASP A 142 -81.39 -0.91 48.72
N LYS A 143 -80.18 -1.21 48.26
CA LYS A 143 -79.92 -2.14 47.15
C LYS A 143 -79.18 -3.42 47.57
N GLU A 144 -78.99 -3.60 48.88
CA GLU A 144 -78.33 -4.75 49.52
C GLU A 144 -77.01 -5.18 48.86
N HIS A 145 -76.11 -4.22 48.60
CA HIS A 145 -74.80 -4.51 48.02
C HIS A 145 -73.71 -3.57 48.50
N TYR A 146 -72.45 -4.02 48.38
CA TYR A 146 -71.31 -3.14 48.48
C TYR A 146 -70.97 -2.53 47.12
N VAL A 147 -70.76 -1.22 47.10
CA VAL A 147 -70.12 -0.49 46.00
C VAL A 147 -68.63 -0.39 46.31
N LEU A 148 -67.80 -1.05 45.50
CA LEU A 148 -66.36 -0.92 45.54
C LEU A 148 -65.92 0.13 44.51
N SER A 149 -65.03 1.03 44.90
CA SER A 149 -64.34 1.93 43.99
C SER A 149 -62.84 1.74 44.18
N ILE A 150 -62.18 1.23 43.14
CA ILE A 150 -60.73 1.03 43.09
C ILE A 150 -60.15 2.06 42.12
N ALA A 151 -59.22 2.90 42.58
CA ALA A 151 -58.53 3.87 41.75
C ALA A 151 -57.05 3.49 41.60
N SER A 152 -56.51 3.64 40.39
CA SER A 152 -55.07 3.48 40.16
C SER A 152 -54.30 4.67 40.74
N GLY A 153 -53.26 4.38 41.52
CA GLY A 153 -52.38 5.41 42.09
C GLY A 153 -51.48 6.08 41.05
N GLN A 154 -51.20 5.38 39.93
CA GLN A 154 -50.52 6.00 38.78
C GLN A 154 -51.49 6.74 37.85
N TYR A 155 -52.73 6.28 37.76
CA TYR A 155 -53.77 6.84 36.87
C TYR A 155 -55.09 7.08 37.63
N PRO A 156 -55.21 8.18 38.38
CA PRO A 156 -56.39 8.46 39.20
C PRO A 156 -57.72 8.55 38.42
N GLU A 157 -57.64 8.82 37.11
CA GLU A 157 -58.73 8.83 36.15
C GLU A 157 -59.22 7.43 35.76
N TYR A 158 -58.39 6.40 35.94
CA TYR A 158 -58.78 5.01 35.75
C TYR A 158 -59.37 4.45 37.04
N ARG A 159 -60.71 4.50 37.14
CA ARG A 159 -61.47 3.96 38.27
C ARG A 159 -62.28 2.75 37.86
N ILE A 160 -62.26 1.74 38.73
CA ILE A 160 -63.06 0.52 38.61
C ILE A 160 -64.14 0.59 39.67
N THR A 161 -65.39 0.53 39.25
CA THR A 161 -66.54 0.44 40.14
C THR A 161 -67.07 -1.00 40.12
N GLY A 162 -67.06 -1.65 41.28
CA GLY A 162 -67.58 -2.99 41.48
C GLY A 162 -68.87 -3.00 42.30
N ILE A 163 -69.80 -3.88 41.96
CA ILE A 163 -71.03 -4.12 42.72
C ILE A 163 -70.98 -5.53 43.28
N LEU A 164 -70.98 -5.65 44.60
CA LEU A 164 -70.87 -6.91 45.32
C LEU A 164 -72.17 -7.18 46.11
N PRO A 165 -73.07 -8.03 45.61
CA PRO A 165 -74.35 -8.31 46.27
C PRO A 165 -74.13 -9.06 47.59
N VAL A 166 -74.55 -8.46 48.70
CA VAL A 166 -74.42 -9.04 50.05
C VAL A 166 -75.66 -8.66 50.87
N PRO A 167 -76.49 -9.63 51.29
CA PRO A 167 -77.68 -9.37 52.09
C PRO A 167 -77.38 -8.61 53.38
N ILE A 168 -78.31 -7.76 53.84
CA ILE A 168 -78.08 -6.85 54.98
C ILE A 168 -77.69 -7.56 56.27
N VAL A 169 -78.24 -8.76 56.51
CA VAL A 169 -77.93 -9.58 57.69
C VAL A 169 -76.46 -10.03 57.68
N GLU A 170 -75.96 -10.45 56.51
CA GLU A 170 -74.57 -10.85 56.32
C GLU A 170 -73.64 -9.62 56.34
N ALA A 171 -74.06 -8.51 55.73
CA ALA A 171 -73.32 -7.26 55.75
C ALA A 171 -73.10 -6.75 57.18
N LYS A 172 -74.13 -6.76 58.04
CA LYS A 172 -74.00 -6.32 59.45
C LYS A 172 -73.01 -7.15 60.25
N SER A 173 -73.02 -8.47 60.07
CA SER A 173 -72.16 -9.39 60.83
C SER A 173 -70.72 -9.42 60.32
N LYS A 174 -70.49 -9.16 59.02
CA LYS A 174 -69.18 -9.30 58.38
C LYS A 174 -68.62 -8.00 57.79
N ASN A 175 -69.18 -6.83 58.13
CA ASN A 175 -68.79 -5.54 57.54
C ASN A 175 -67.28 -5.30 57.59
N GLU A 176 -66.65 -5.42 58.77
CA GLU A 176 -65.20 -5.19 58.90
C GLU A 176 -64.37 -6.21 58.11
N GLN A 177 -64.77 -7.49 58.14
CA GLN A 177 -64.10 -8.55 57.39
C GLN A 177 -64.15 -8.28 55.88
N ILE A 178 -65.30 -7.87 55.35
CA ILE A 178 -65.47 -7.58 53.92
C ILE A 178 -64.73 -6.30 53.53
N ARG A 179 -64.72 -5.27 54.39
CA ARG A 179 -64.03 -4.00 54.10
C ARG A 179 -62.51 -4.14 54.04
N ASN A 180 -61.95 -4.96 54.93
CA ASN A 180 -60.51 -5.16 55.05
C ASN A 180 -60.01 -6.32 54.17
N ALA A 181 -60.90 -7.18 53.66
CA ALA A 181 -60.53 -8.28 52.78
C ALA A 181 -59.88 -7.79 51.47
N PRO A 182 -58.86 -8.51 50.95
CA PRO A 182 -58.24 -8.18 49.68
C PRO A 182 -59.25 -8.30 48.55
N ALA A 183 -59.29 -7.28 47.69
CA ALA A 183 -60.09 -7.32 46.49
C ALA A 183 -59.27 -7.88 45.32
N LYS A 184 -59.92 -8.70 44.51
CA LYS A 184 -59.41 -9.20 43.23
C LYS A 184 -60.28 -8.69 42.10
N VAL A 185 -59.67 -8.07 41.09
CA VAL A 185 -60.40 -7.60 39.90
C VAL A 185 -60.11 -8.53 38.74
N VAL A 186 -61.17 -8.97 38.07
CA VAL A 186 -61.10 -9.72 36.83
C VAL A 186 -61.20 -8.75 35.65
N PHE A 187 -60.12 -8.64 34.89
CA PHE A 187 -60.10 -7.88 33.65
C PHE A 187 -60.30 -8.79 32.44
N SER A 188 -60.91 -8.26 31.38
CA SER A 188 -60.85 -8.79 30.03
C SER A 188 -60.11 -7.81 29.13
N ILE A 189 -59.21 -8.31 28.29
CA ILE A 189 -58.61 -7.52 27.21
C ILE A 189 -59.42 -7.77 25.94
N ALA A 190 -60.05 -6.73 25.40
CA ALA A 190 -60.77 -6.79 24.13
C ALA A 190 -60.32 -5.63 23.25
N ASN A 191 -59.92 -5.90 22.00
CA ASN A 191 -59.46 -4.88 21.05
C ASN A 191 -58.32 -3.98 21.58
N GLY A 192 -57.47 -4.48 22.48
CA GLY A 192 -56.39 -3.69 23.11
C GLY A 192 -56.86 -2.76 24.23
N SER A 193 -58.15 -2.77 24.56
CA SER A 193 -58.72 -2.12 25.74
C SER A 193 -58.77 -3.10 26.91
N LEU A 194 -58.31 -2.64 28.09
CA LEU A 194 -58.49 -3.35 29.35
C LEU A 194 -59.83 -2.95 29.96
N GLU A 195 -60.74 -3.90 30.11
CA GLU A 195 -62.05 -3.70 30.72
C GLU A 195 -62.18 -4.54 32.00
N ALA A 196 -62.62 -3.93 33.10
CA ALA A 196 -63.01 -4.70 34.27
C ALA A 196 -64.34 -5.43 34.01
N LYS A 197 -64.44 -6.72 34.34
CA LYS A 197 -65.66 -7.53 34.17
C LYS A 197 -66.23 -8.04 35.49
N GLY A 198 -65.37 -8.30 36.46
CA GLY A 198 -65.80 -8.83 37.74
C GLY A 198 -64.91 -8.41 38.89
N ILE A 199 -65.44 -8.53 40.09
CA ILE A 199 -64.71 -8.32 41.33
C ILE A 199 -64.96 -9.49 42.27
N ILE A 200 -63.91 -9.92 42.97
CA ILE A 200 -63.96 -10.99 43.96
C ILE A 200 -63.36 -10.45 45.25
N VAL A 201 -64.10 -10.53 46.35
CA VAL A 201 -63.61 -10.20 47.70
C VAL A 201 -63.58 -11.50 48.50
N SER A 202 -62.39 -11.88 48.96
CA SER A 202 -62.17 -13.13 49.70
C SER A 202 -61.99 -12.84 51.18
N THR A 203 -62.95 -13.26 52.00
CA THR A 203 -62.76 -13.34 53.47
C THR A 203 -62.24 -14.71 53.86
N GLU A 204 -61.90 -14.90 55.13
CA GLU A 204 -61.48 -16.22 55.66
C GLU A 204 -62.56 -17.30 55.50
N THR A 205 -63.82 -16.91 55.45
CA THR A 205 -64.97 -17.82 55.48
C THR A 205 -65.74 -17.90 54.17
N LYS A 206 -65.62 -16.92 53.27
CA LYS A 206 -66.43 -16.85 52.05
C LYS A 206 -65.79 -15.99 50.97
N ASN A 207 -65.98 -16.42 49.71
CA ASN A 207 -65.70 -15.59 48.54
C ASN A 207 -66.99 -14.92 48.07
N TYR A 208 -66.96 -13.60 47.93
CA TYR A 208 -68.03 -12.81 47.34
C TYR A 208 -67.62 -12.43 45.93
N SER A 209 -68.50 -12.61 44.95
CA SER A 209 -68.27 -12.21 43.57
C SER A 209 -69.33 -11.20 43.12
N GLY A 210 -68.91 -10.28 42.26
CA GLY A 210 -69.73 -9.17 41.79
C GLY A 210 -69.35 -8.74 40.38
N SER A 211 -70.18 -7.89 39.78
CA SER A 211 -69.86 -7.26 38.49
C SER A 211 -68.90 -6.09 38.72
N ALA A 212 -68.08 -5.79 37.72
CA ALA A 212 -67.25 -4.59 37.72
C ALA A 212 -67.36 -3.87 36.38
N ALA A 213 -67.24 -2.55 36.41
CA ALA A 213 -67.16 -1.70 35.25
C ALA A 213 -66.02 -0.69 35.46
N SER A 214 -65.19 -0.49 34.43
CA SER A 214 -64.22 0.60 34.40
C SER A 214 -64.88 1.87 33.88
N THR A 215 -64.61 2.99 34.53
CA THR A 215 -65.10 4.33 34.11
C THR A 215 -64.47 4.78 32.79
N THR A 216 -63.23 4.38 32.54
CA THR A 216 -62.48 4.69 31.33
C THR A 216 -61.86 3.41 30.78
N SER A 217 -61.96 3.17 29.48
CA SER A 217 -61.23 2.09 28.80
C SER A 217 -59.75 2.44 28.77
N LEU A 218 -58.90 1.64 29.41
CA LEU A 218 -57.45 1.82 29.29
C LEU A 218 -57.01 1.17 27.98
N ILE A 219 -56.77 1.98 26.95
CA ILE A 219 -56.22 1.53 25.67
C ILE A 219 -54.73 1.25 25.87
N LEU A 220 -54.38 -0.03 26.03
CA LEU A 220 -53.01 -0.47 26.24
C LEU A 220 -52.13 -0.21 25.01
N THR A 221 -52.73 -0.07 23.83
CA THR A 221 -52.02 -0.06 22.55
C THR A 221 -51.49 1.30 22.12
N GLU A 222 -52.16 2.41 22.41
CA GLU A 222 -51.77 3.69 21.79
C GLU A 222 -50.53 4.32 22.44
N ARG A 223 -50.40 4.24 23.76
CA ARG A 223 -49.24 4.79 24.47
C ARG A 223 -48.02 3.87 24.40
N ALA A 224 -48.22 2.55 24.53
CA ALA A 224 -47.16 1.58 24.30
C ALA A 224 -46.68 1.61 22.83
N ALA A 225 -47.56 1.91 21.87
CA ALA A 225 -47.16 2.16 20.49
C ALA A 225 -46.32 3.43 20.36
N ARG A 226 -46.72 4.56 20.97
CA ARG A 226 -45.93 5.81 20.95
C ARG A 226 -44.56 5.66 21.61
N GLU A 227 -44.49 5.05 22.80
CA GLU A 227 -43.21 4.79 23.48
C GLU A 227 -42.31 3.87 22.65
N ARG A 228 -42.89 2.89 21.94
CA ARG A 228 -42.15 2.00 21.05
C ARG A 228 -41.72 2.69 19.75
N GLU A 229 -42.55 3.58 19.19
CA GLU A 229 -42.19 4.42 18.04
C GLU A 229 -41.05 5.37 18.40
N GLU A 230 -41.09 6.00 19.58
CA GLU A 230 -40.00 6.84 20.09
C GLU A 230 -38.71 6.03 20.31
N GLN A 231 -38.80 4.83 20.87
CA GLN A 231 -37.64 3.94 21.03
C GLN A 231 -37.06 3.48 19.69
N LEU A 232 -37.91 3.15 18.71
CA LEU A 232 -37.48 2.79 17.36
C LEU A 232 -36.82 3.98 16.65
N ALA A 233 -37.40 5.17 16.78
CA ALA A 233 -36.82 6.40 16.22
C ALA A 233 -35.46 6.73 16.86
N ALA A 234 -35.35 6.60 18.19
CA ALA A 234 -34.09 6.79 18.92
C ALA A 234 -33.03 5.74 18.51
N ALA A 235 -33.43 4.47 18.37
CA ALA A 235 -32.54 3.41 17.91
C ALA A 235 -32.09 3.63 16.45
N GLU A 236 -32.98 4.12 15.59
CA GLU A 236 -32.64 4.45 14.20
C GLU A 236 -31.67 5.64 14.14
N GLN A 237 -31.88 6.67 14.96
CA GLN A 237 -30.94 7.80 15.09
C GLN A 237 -29.58 7.34 15.60
N ALA A 238 -29.53 6.52 16.65
CA ALA A 238 -28.27 5.96 17.16
C ALA A 238 -27.57 5.08 16.11
N ALA A 239 -28.32 4.31 15.32
CA ALA A 239 -27.77 3.53 14.21
C ALA A 239 -27.23 4.41 13.08
N LYS A 240 -27.93 5.50 12.73
CA LYS A 240 -27.46 6.50 11.76
C LYS A 240 -26.18 7.17 12.24
N GLU A 241 -26.12 7.58 13.50
CA GLU A 241 -24.93 8.18 14.09
C GLU A 241 -23.75 7.20 14.12
N LYS A 242 -23.99 5.95 14.50
CA LYS A 242 -22.97 4.89 14.47
C LYS A 242 -22.45 4.64 13.05
N ARG A 243 -23.33 4.64 12.04
CA ARG A 243 -22.94 4.53 10.63
C ARG A 243 -22.10 5.72 10.17
N LEU A 244 -22.52 6.94 10.53
CA LEU A 244 -21.77 8.16 10.20
C LEU A 244 -20.38 8.16 10.86
N ARG A 245 -20.28 7.80 12.14
CA ARG A 245 -19.00 7.67 12.85
C ARG A 245 -18.09 6.60 12.20
N ALA A 246 -18.66 5.46 11.81
CA ALA A 246 -17.91 4.42 11.11
C ALA A 246 -17.44 4.86 9.72
N GLU A 247 -18.24 5.65 8.99
CA GLU A 247 -17.85 6.21 7.71
C GLU A 247 -16.73 7.25 7.85
N MET A 248 -16.84 8.15 8.83
CA MET A 248 -15.79 9.12 9.15
C MET A 248 -14.47 8.43 9.51
N ALA A 249 -14.51 7.39 10.35
CA ALA A 249 -13.33 6.61 10.70
C ALA A 249 -12.69 5.92 9.47
N ARG A 250 -13.50 5.39 8.54
CA ARG A 250 -13.00 4.82 7.28
C ARG A 250 -12.35 5.87 6.38
N ARG A 251 -12.90 7.09 6.33
CA ARG A 251 -12.28 8.20 5.58
C ARG A 251 -10.94 8.61 6.17
N GLU A 252 -10.86 8.76 7.49
CA GLU A 252 -9.61 9.06 8.18
C GLU A 252 -8.55 7.97 7.99
N GLU A 253 -8.94 6.70 8.03
CA GLU A 253 -8.04 5.58 7.77
C GLU A 253 -7.56 5.58 6.30
N ALA A 254 -8.46 5.81 5.35
CA ALA A 254 -8.10 5.92 3.93
C ALA A 254 -7.14 7.10 3.68
N GLU A 255 -7.34 8.25 4.33
CA GLU A 255 -6.43 9.39 4.24
C GLU A 255 -5.05 9.08 4.86
N ARG A 256 -4.99 8.34 5.97
CA ARG A 256 -3.72 7.89 6.55
C ARG A 256 -2.97 6.96 5.60
N ILE A 257 -3.67 6.00 4.98
CA ILE A 257 -3.07 5.08 4.01
C ILE A 257 -2.54 5.89 2.80
N ALA A 258 -3.34 6.82 2.27
CA ALA A 258 -2.93 7.66 1.15
C ALA A 258 -1.69 8.51 1.47
N ARG A 259 -1.55 9.03 2.70
CA ARG A 259 -0.34 9.74 3.15
C ARG A 259 0.88 8.83 3.19
N ILE A 260 0.75 7.63 3.74
CA ILE A 260 1.84 6.64 3.80
C ILE A 260 2.28 6.25 2.38
N GLU A 261 1.33 5.99 1.47
CA GLU A 261 1.64 5.67 0.08
C GLU A 261 2.35 6.83 -0.64
N ALA A 262 1.92 8.07 -0.40
CA ALA A 262 2.58 9.25 -0.94
C ALA A 262 4.01 9.43 -0.40
N GLU A 263 4.22 9.18 0.89
CA GLU A 263 5.56 9.20 1.52
C GLU A 263 6.47 8.10 0.95
N MET A 264 5.98 6.86 0.84
CA MET A 264 6.74 5.75 0.24
C MET A 264 7.10 6.05 -1.21
N LYS A 265 6.18 6.63 -2.00
CA LYS A 265 6.46 7.03 -3.38
C LYS A 265 7.52 8.13 -3.45
N ALA A 266 7.42 9.14 -2.58
CA ALA A 266 8.43 10.21 -2.52
C ALA A 266 9.81 9.67 -2.12
N GLU A 267 9.88 8.67 -1.25
CA GLU A 267 11.13 8.01 -0.86
C GLU A 267 11.71 7.13 -1.98
N ALA A 268 10.85 6.39 -2.70
CA ALA A 268 11.24 5.66 -3.90
C ALA A 268 11.80 6.60 -4.99
N ASP A 269 11.16 7.74 -5.23
CA ASP A 269 11.63 8.75 -6.19
C ASP A 269 12.98 9.36 -5.75
N LYS A 270 13.19 9.59 -4.45
CA LYS A 270 14.49 10.01 -3.90
C LYS A 270 15.56 8.95 -4.13
N ALA A 271 15.26 7.68 -3.85
CA ALA A 271 16.20 6.57 -4.07
C ALA A 271 16.57 6.44 -5.55
N ALA A 272 15.59 6.54 -6.46
CA ALA A 272 15.83 6.53 -7.89
C ALA A 272 16.74 7.69 -8.35
N ARG A 273 16.56 8.89 -7.78
CA ARG A 273 17.45 10.03 -8.06
C ARG A 273 18.88 9.79 -7.58
N ILE A 274 19.05 9.21 -6.39
CA ILE A 274 20.38 8.88 -5.85
C ILE A 274 21.07 7.85 -6.74
N GLU A 275 20.35 6.83 -7.19
CA GLU A 275 20.91 5.80 -8.07
C GLU A 275 21.27 6.36 -9.45
N ALA A 276 20.41 7.19 -10.04
CA ALA A 276 20.73 7.90 -11.28
C ALA A 276 21.98 8.78 -11.16
N GLN A 277 22.17 9.46 -10.02
CA GLN A 277 23.39 10.22 -9.76
C GLN A 277 24.62 9.32 -9.64
N ARG A 278 24.51 8.15 -8.99
CA ARG A 278 25.62 7.18 -8.89
C ARG A 278 26.05 6.67 -10.26
N ILE A 279 25.09 6.31 -11.11
CA ILE A 279 25.34 5.87 -12.48
C ILE A 279 26.03 6.98 -13.27
N ALA A 280 25.52 8.21 -13.21
CA ALA A 280 26.14 9.35 -13.91
C ALA A 280 27.58 9.63 -13.44
N VAL A 281 27.86 9.50 -12.14
CA VAL A 281 29.22 9.64 -11.59
C VAL A 281 30.12 8.49 -12.06
N PHE A 282 29.59 7.26 -12.13
CA PHE A 282 30.33 6.11 -12.61
C PHE A 282 30.69 6.26 -14.10
N GLU A 283 29.73 6.62 -14.95
CA GLU A 283 29.96 6.90 -16.37
C GLU A 283 30.96 8.04 -16.59
N ALA A 284 30.89 9.10 -15.78
CA ALA A 284 31.86 10.19 -15.83
C ALA A 284 33.29 9.71 -15.49
N LYS A 285 33.44 8.85 -14.48
CA LYS A 285 34.74 8.25 -14.13
C LYS A 285 35.26 7.31 -15.20
N GLU A 286 34.39 6.50 -15.81
CA GLU A 286 34.77 5.61 -16.91
C GLU A 286 35.22 6.41 -18.14
N ALA A 287 34.49 7.47 -18.49
CA ALA A 287 34.87 8.39 -19.56
C ALA A 287 36.21 9.09 -19.27
N GLU A 288 36.46 9.48 -18.02
CA GLU A 288 37.74 10.06 -17.60
C GLU A 288 38.89 9.04 -17.69
N GLN A 289 38.68 7.80 -17.22
CA GLN A 289 39.66 6.73 -17.37
C GLN A 289 39.97 6.43 -18.83
N LYS A 290 38.95 6.41 -19.69
CA LYS A 290 39.14 6.20 -21.13
C LYS A 290 39.96 7.32 -21.76
N ARG A 291 39.70 8.58 -21.39
CA ARG A 291 40.52 9.73 -21.82
C ARG A 291 41.97 9.61 -21.37
N LEU A 292 42.20 9.22 -20.11
CA LEU A 292 43.54 9.02 -19.57
C LEU A 292 44.27 7.86 -20.27
N ALA A 293 43.57 6.77 -20.59
CA ALA A 293 44.12 5.64 -21.34
C ALA A 293 44.49 6.04 -22.79
N GLU A 294 43.61 6.76 -23.48
CA GLU A 294 43.89 7.29 -24.82
C GLU A 294 45.04 8.31 -24.81
N GLU A 295 45.13 9.17 -23.79
CA GLU A 295 46.27 10.09 -23.63
C GLU A 295 47.58 9.34 -23.36
N ALA A 296 47.56 8.28 -22.55
CA ALA A 296 48.72 7.43 -22.29
C ALA A 296 49.16 6.68 -23.56
N GLU A 297 48.23 6.21 -24.39
CA GLU A 297 48.54 5.56 -25.67
C GLU A 297 49.10 6.55 -26.70
N ARG A 298 48.58 7.78 -26.74
CA ARG A 298 49.16 8.87 -27.53
C ARG A 298 50.58 9.23 -27.07
N LYS A 299 50.85 9.22 -25.76
CA LYS A 299 52.21 9.44 -25.23
C LYS A 299 53.15 8.31 -25.60
N ARG A 300 52.74 7.04 -25.46
CA ARG A 300 53.57 5.88 -25.87
C ARG A 300 53.86 5.88 -27.36
N SER A 301 52.88 6.20 -28.20
CA SER A 301 53.10 6.27 -29.66
C SER A 301 53.97 7.46 -30.07
N ALA A 302 53.91 8.59 -29.36
CA ALA A 302 54.84 9.71 -29.55
C ALA A 302 56.27 9.36 -29.10
N GLU A 303 56.44 8.72 -27.93
CA GLU A 303 57.73 8.25 -27.43
C GLU A 303 58.32 7.15 -28.31
N GLU A 304 57.52 6.24 -28.86
CA GLU A 304 57.99 5.21 -29.80
C GLU A 304 58.39 5.82 -31.15
N ALA A 305 57.70 6.88 -31.61
CA ALA A 305 58.10 7.62 -32.80
C ALA A 305 59.41 8.40 -32.57
N GLU A 306 59.63 8.93 -31.37
CA GLU A 306 60.87 9.60 -30.97
C GLU A 306 62.02 8.61 -30.78
N SER A 307 61.77 7.45 -30.15
CA SER A 307 62.77 6.38 -30.02
C SER A 307 63.17 5.78 -31.37
N ARG A 308 62.23 5.66 -32.33
CA ARG A 308 62.55 5.28 -33.71
C ARG A 308 63.35 6.34 -34.46
N ARG A 309 63.19 7.63 -34.14
CA ARG A 309 64.05 8.71 -34.66
C ARG A 309 65.45 8.65 -34.07
N LEU A 310 65.56 8.43 -32.76
CA LEU A 310 66.84 8.32 -32.06
C LEU A 310 67.60 7.04 -32.46
N ALA A 311 66.94 5.90 -32.60
CA ALA A 311 67.54 4.66 -33.11
C ALA A 311 68.03 4.78 -34.57
N LYS A 312 67.36 5.60 -35.40
CA LYS A 312 67.86 5.93 -36.75
C LYS A 312 69.11 6.81 -36.74
N ILE A 313 69.26 7.66 -35.73
CA ILE A 313 70.42 8.54 -35.54
C ILE A 313 71.59 7.75 -34.93
N GLU A 314 71.32 6.77 -34.07
CA GLU A 314 72.34 5.94 -33.41
C GLU A 314 72.85 4.81 -34.33
N ALA A 315 71.99 4.21 -35.16
CA ALA A 315 72.39 3.21 -36.17
C ALA A 315 73.19 3.80 -37.36
N GLN A 316 73.28 5.14 -37.49
CA GLN A 316 74.15 5.81 -38.47
C GLN A 316 75.52 6.22 -37.90
N LYS A 317 75.79 6.01 -36.60
CA LYS A 317 77.06 6.38 -35.95
C LYS A 317 78.11 5.26 -35.87
N GLU A 318 77.80 4.03 -36.29
CA GLU A 318 78.71 2.88 -36.17
C GLU A 318 79.35 2.38 -37.48
N HIS A 319 79.43 3.21 -38.53
CA HIS A 319 80.09 2.79 -39.76
C HIS A 319 81.03 3.84 -40.38
N TYR A 320 82.12 4.16 -39.69
CA TYR A 320 83.30 4.80 -40.29
C TYR A 320 84.58 4.03 -39.94
N PRO A 321 84.94 2.97 -40.70
CA PRO A 321 86.16 2.18 -40.45
C PRO A 321 87.48 2.99 -40.55
N ASN A 322 87.42 4.22 -41.05
CA ASN A 322 88.59 5.06 -41.31
C ASN A 322 89.15 5.78 -40.06
N ILE A 323 88.33 6.02 -39.02
CA ILE A 323 88.78 6.73 -37.81
C ILE A 323 89.71 5.86 -36.96
N SER A 324 89.40 4.57 -36.82
CA SER A 324 90.21 3.62 -36.04
C SER A 324 91.57 3.35 -36.72
N VAL A 325 91.63 3.35 -38.05
CA VAL A 325 92.89 3.26 -38.81
C VAL A 325 93.70 4.55 -38.66
N PHE A 326 93.06 5.72 -38.76
CA PHE A 326 93.74 7.01 -38.57
C PHE A 326 94.36 7.15 -37.17
N LYS A 327 93.64 6.79 -36.10
CA LYS A 327 94.18 6.82 -34.72
C LYS A 327 95.47 6.00 -34.54
N ARG A 328 95.65 4.94 -35.34
CA ARG A 328 96.85 4.08 -35.33
C ARG A 328 97.96 4.55 -36.27
N SER A 329 97.70 5.51 -37.14
CA SER A 329 98.72 6.10 -38.01
C SER A 329 99.73 6.92 -37.19
N GLY A 330 100.91 7.18 -37.77
CA GLY A 330 101.93 8.03 -37.12
C GLY A 330 101.40 9.40 -36.72
N VAL A 331 100.60 10.03 -37.58
CA VAL A 331 99.95 11.32 -37.30
C VAL A 331 98.90 11.21 -36.20
N GLY A 332 98.00 10.22 -36.28
CA GLY A 332 96.94 10.06 -35.28
C GLY A 332 97.49 9.78 -33.88
N SER A 333 98.52 8.94 -33.77
CA SER A 333 99.22 8.66 -32.52
C SER A 333 99.94 9.90 -31.99
N ALA A 334 100.62 10.66 -32.86
CA ALA A 334 101.30 11.90 -32.49
C ALA A 334 100.30 12.95 -31.95
N LEU A 335 99.16 13.13 -32.62
CA LEU A 335 98.11 14.05 -32.16
C LEU A 335 97.48 13.61 -30.83
N LEU A 336 97.19 12.32 -30.65
CA LEU A 336 96.69 11.78 -29.39
C LEU A 336 97.70 12.00 -28.25
N SER A 337 98.99 11.81 -28.51
CA SER A 337 100.04 12.08 -27.53
C SER A 337 100.14 13.56 -27.17
N CYS A 338 99.87 14.46 -28.13
CA CYS A 338 99.88 15.89 -27.87
C CYS A 338 98.80 16.32 -26.88
N VAL A 339 97.58 15.78 -26.99
CA VAL A 339 96.47 16.19 -26.11
C VAL A 339 96.46 15.50 -24.75
N ALA A 340 97.28 14.46 -24.55
CA ALA A 340 97.29 13.66 -23.34
C ALA A 340 97.56 14.46 -22.04
N SER A 341 98.26 15.60 -22.11
CA SER A 341 98.62 16.37 -20.91
C SER A 341 97.61 17.47 -20.55
N ASN A 342 97.01 18.16 -21.53
CA ASN A 342 95.99 19.19 -21.32
C ASN A 342 95.40 19.70 -22.66
N GLY A 343 94.56 18.91 -23.33
CA GLY A 343 93.89 19.32 -24.57
C GLY A 343 92.75 18.38 -24.96
N ASN A 344 91.99 18.77 -25.98
CA ASN A 344 90.93 17.94 -26.57
C ASN A 344 91.22 17.69 -28.05
N LEU A 345 90.96 16.46 -28.50
CA LEU A 345 91.10 16.06 -29.90
C LEU A 345 89.84 15.30 -30.32
N ASP A 346 89.07 15.92 -31.22
CA ASP A 346 87.91 15.27 -31.84
C ASP A 346 88.28 14.74 -33.23
N PHE A 347 87.69 13.60 -33.61
CA PHE A 347 87.88 12.97 -34.92
C PHE A 347 86.53 12.87 -35.61
N GLN A 348 86.41 13.49 -36.76
CA GLN A 348 85.21 13.45 -37.58
C GLN A 348 85.55 12.78 -38.90
N GLY A 349 84.87 11.68 -39.20
CA GLY A 349 84.91 11.08 -40.54
C GLY A 349 84.23 12.05 -41.50
N LEU A 350 84.96 12.54 -42.50
CA LEU A 350 84.38 13.40 -43.52
C LEU A 350 84.21 12.62 -44.82
N GLY A 351 83.11 12.88 -45.50
CA GLY A 351 82.88 12.40 -46.85
C GLY A 351 82.38 10.96 -46.94
N HIS A 352 82.19 10.52 -48.18
CA HIS A 352 81.76 9.15 -48.49
C HIS A 352 82.88 8.17 -48.09
N PRO A 353 82.57 6.95 -47.59
CA PRO A 353 83.57 5.96 -47.14
C PRO A 353 84.74 5.70 -48.11
N SER A 354 84.56 5.97 -49.41
CA SER A 354 85.57 5.83 -50.47
C SER A 354 86.67 6.90 -50.48
N GLU A 355 86.47 8.05 -49.83
CA GLU A 355 87.42 9.18 -49.90
C GLU A 355 88.52 9.10 -48.83
N ASN A 356 88.34 8.26 -47.81
CA ASN A 356 89.28 8.06 -46.70
C ASN A 356 89.74 9.38 -46.06
N LEU A 357 88.83 10.34 -45.92
CA LEU A 357 89.10 11.63 -45.30
C LEU A 357 88.77 11.59 -43.81
N VAL A 358 89.69 12.09 -42.99
CA VAL A 358 89.51 12.25 -41.55
C VAL A 358 89.81 13.70 -41.20
N GLN A 359 88.84 14.37 -40.59
CA GLN A 359 89.05 15.66 -39.98
C GLN A 359 89.37 15.48 -38.51
N THR A 360 90.37 16.20 -38.04
CA THR A 360 90.70 16.30 -36.63
C THR A 360 90.50 17.73 -36.17
N VAL A 361 89.88 17.91 -35.02
CA VAL A 361 89.76 19.21 -34.35
C VAL A 361 90.61 19.17 -33.10
N LEU A 362 91.78 19.80 -33.16
CA LEU A 362 92.71 19.92 -32.04
C LEU A 362 92.44 21.22 -31.30
N ASN A 363 92.05 21.14 -30.04
CA ASN A 363 91.92 22.29 -29.16
C ASN A 363 92.90 22.15 -28.00
N LYS A 364 93.94 22.98 -27.98
CA LYS A 364 94.95 22.98 -26.92
C LYS A 364 95.58 24.36 -26.76
N SER A 365 95.82 24.77 -25.52
CA SER A 365 96.42 26.08 -25.19
C SER A 365 95.66 27.26 -25.81
N ASN A 366 94.32 27.23 -25.76
CA ASN A 366 93.41 28.22 -26.38
C ASN A 366 93.64 28.42 -27.89
N SER A 367 94.18 27.41 -28.59
CA SER A 367 94.28 27.42 -30.04
C SER A 367 93.46 26.28 -30.61
N LEU A 368 92.59 26.60 -31.57
CA LEU A 368 91.83 25.62 -32.34
C LEU A 368 92.52 25.41 -33.69
N VAL A 369 92.92 24.16 -33.96
CA VAL A 369 93.52 23.76 -35.22
C VAL A 369 92.69 22.63 -35.80
N MET A 370 92.02 22.89 -36.91
CA MET A 370 91.26 21.87 -37.63
C MET A 370 92.09 21.39 -38.81
N MET A 371 92.34 20.08 -38.89
CA MET A 371 93.17 19.49 -39.94
C MET A 371 92.37 18.42 -40.66
N LYS A 372 92.44 18.40 -41.99
CA LYS A 372 91.86 17.35 -42.82
C LYS A 372 92.98 16.49 -43.38
N PHE A 373 92.87 15.19 -43.16
CA PHE A 373 93.84 14.20 -43.62
C PHE A 373 93.20 13.27 -44.63
N LYS A 374 93.96 12.94 -45.67
CA LYS A 374 93.66 11.81 -46.56
C LYS A 374 94.47 10.61 -46.10
N LEU A 375 93.76 9.54 -45.74
CA LEU A 375 94.34 8.28 -45.32
C LEU A 375 94.54 7.37 -46.53
N ASN A 376 95.74 6.84 -46.70
CA ASN A 376 95.99 5.72 -47.60
C ASN A 376 96.09 4.43 -46.76
N PRO A 377 95.00 3.63 -46.68
CA PRO A 377 94.96 2.46 -45.79
C PRO A 377 95.99 1.39 -46.18
N ASN A 378 96.39 1.32 -47.46
CA ASN A 378 97.36 0.32 -47.94
C ASN A 378 98.79 0.62 -47.51
N LEU A 379 99.13 1.89 -47.30
CA LEU A 379 100.48 2.33 -46.92
C LEU A 379 100.58 2.78 -45.46
N ASN A 380 99.47 2.80 -44.72
CA ASN A 380 99.34 3.44 -43.41
C ASN A 380 99.90 4.88 -43.39
N GLN A 381 99.82 5.56 -44.54
CA GLN A 381 100.29 6.93 -44.71
C GLN A 381 99.11 7.89 -44.59
N THR A 382 99.34 9.00 -43.92
CA THR A 382 98.39 10.09 -43.78
C THR A 382 98.99 11.33 -44.41
N LYS A 383 98.24 11.98 -45.29
CA LYS A 383 98.65 13.22 -45.93
C LYS A 383 97.72 14.34 -45.49
N LEU A 384 98.29 15.42 -44.94
CA LEU A 384 97.52 16.62 -44.67
C LEU A 384 97.00 17.20 -46.00
N VAL A 385 95.69 17.42 -46.08
CA VAL A 385 95.00 17.99 -47.24
C VAL A 385 94.79 19.48 -47.06
N SER A 386 94.32 19.87 -45.88
CA SER A 386 94.11 21.27 -45.49
C SER A 386 94.17 21.39 -43.98
N ALA A 387 94.48 22.58 -43.50
CA ALA A 387 94.34 22.94 -42.09
C ALA A 387 93.67 24.31 -42.03
N THR A 388 92.91 24.56 -40.97
CA THR A 388 92.42 25.89 -40.59
C THR A 388 92.80 26.15 -39.15
N MET A 389 93.09 27.41 -38.82
CA MET A 389 93.39 27.89 -37.48
C MET A 389 92.46 29.06 -37.14
N ASP A 390 92.34 29.40 -35.86
CA ASP A 390 91.38 30.39 -35.31
C ASP A 390 91.09 31.62 -36.20
N ASP A 391 92.11 32.20 -36.83
CA ASP A 391 92.00 33.42 -37.67
C ASP A 391 92.46 33.23 -39.13
N ASP A 392 92.77 32.00 -39.57
CA ASP A 392 93.29 31.72 -40.92
C ASP A 392 92.76 30.40 -41.48
N ASP A 393 91.96 30.51 -42.55
CA ASP A 393 91.36 29.36 -43.25
C ASP A 393 92.37 28.58 -44.10
N ASN A 394 93.55 29.12 -44.38
CA ASN A 394 94.58 28.43 -45.16
C ASN A 394 96.00 28.87 -44.75
N PRO A 395 96.43 28.52 -43.53
CA PRO A 395 97.71 28.94 -43.02
C PRO A 395 98.83 28.36 -43.86
N SER A 396 99.84 29.19 -44.12
CA SER A 396 101.07 28.72 -44.76
C SER A 396 101.64 27.52 -44.01
N THR A 397 102.21 26.56 -44.74
CA THR A 397 102.75 25.32 -44.16
C THR A 397 103.82 25.59 -43.10
N MET A 398 104.57 26.69 -43.24
CA MET A 398 105.53 27.15 -42.23
C MET A 398 104.84 27.60 -40.94
N LEU A 399 103.79 28.43 -41.06
CA LEU A 399 103.03 28.93 -39.92
C LEU A 399 102.34 27.78 -39.17
N LEU A 400 101.74 26.83 -39.91
CA LEU A 400 101.14 25.63 -39.32
C LEU A 400 102.19 24.78 -38.57
N THR A 401 103.37 24.55 -39.18
CA THR A 401 104.47 23.81 -38.54
C THR A 401 104.90 24.47 -37.23
N LEU A 402 105.09 25.79 -37.22
CA LEU A 402 105.49 26.55 -36.03
C LEU A 402 104.42 26.49 -34.95
N LYS A 403 103.14 26.67 -35.32
CA LYS A 403 102.04 26.62 -34.36
C LYS A 403 101.88 25.22 -33.75
N LEU A 404 101.98 24.17 -34.56
CA LEU A 404 101.96 22.78 -34.08
C LEU A 404 103.15 22.49 -33.17
N GLU A 405 104.34 23.02 -33.46
CA GLU A 405 105.51 22.83 -32.59
C GLU A 405 105.31 23.54 -31.24
N LEU A 406 104.73 24.74 -31.24
CA LEU A 406 104.40 25.48 -30.02
C LEU A 406 103.36 24.75 -29.15
N ILE A 407 102.34 24.15 -29.75
CA ILE A 407 101.22 23.50 -29.02
C ILE A 407 101.56 22.06 -28.60
N CYS A 408 102.20 21.32 -29.50
CA CYS A 408 102.35 19.87 -29.43
C CYS A 408 103.80 19.40 -29.38
N GLY A 409 104.77 20.29 -29.55
CA GLY A 409 106.17 19.94 -29.68
C GLY A 409 106.51 19.34 -31.05
N GLN A 410 107.80 19.08 -31.21
CA GLN A 410 108.42 18.72 -32.50
C GLN A 410 107.87 17.44 -33.13
N ARG A 411 107.50 16.45 -32.31
CA ARG A 411 107.04 15.13 -32.79
C ARG A 411 105.78 15.21 -33.65
N VAL A 412 104.87 16.13 -33.34
CA VAL A 412 103.63 16.30 -34.11
C VAL A 412 103.90 16.99 -35.44
N SER A 413 104.72 18.04 -35.43
CA SER A 413 105.13 18.74 -36.65
C SER A 413 105.88 17.82 -37.62
N GLU A 414 106.79 16.98 -37.10
CA GLU A 414 107.51 15.98 -37.90
C GLU A 414 106.57 14.92 -38.48
N ALA A 415 105.58 14.45 -37.71
CA ALA A 415 104.63 13.45 -38.18
C ALA A 415 103.68 13.99 -39.26
N ILE A 416 103.22 15.24 -39.13
CA ILE A 416 102.22 15.84 -40.03
C ILE A 416 102.87 16.41 -41.31
N LEU A 417 104.05 17.03 -41.19
CA LEU A 417 104.74 17.74 -42.27
C LEU A 417 106.23 17.38 -42.32
N PRO A 418 106.58 16.10 -42.58
CA PRO A 418 107.97 15.62 -42.48
C PRO A 418 108.94 16.37 -43.40
N ASP A 419 108.54 16.66 -44.65
CA ASP A 419 109.41 17.32 -45.64
C ASP A 419 109.76 18.75 -45.22
N VAL A 420 108.76 19.49 -44.74
CA VAL A 420 108.92 20.89 -44.30
C VAL A 420 109.74 20.94 -43.03
N TYR A 421 109.47 20.04 -42.09
CA TYR A 421 110.23 19.94 -40.85
C TYR A 421 111.70 19.61 -41.10
N ASN A 422 112.00 18.68 -42.02
CA ASN A 422 113.37 18.35 -42.43
C ASN A 422 114.08 19.53 -43.13
N ASN A 423 113.36 20.30 -43.95
CA ASN A 423 113.89 21.51 -44.56
C ASN A 423 114.22 22.58 -43.50
N ILE A 424 113.36 22.79 -42.51
CA ILE A 424 113.64 23.73 -41.40
C ILE A 424 114.84 23.26 -40.58
N ARG A 425 114.94 21.96 -40.31
CA ARG A 425 116.05 21.37 -39.55
C ARG A 425 117.38 21.52 -40.28
N THR A 426 117.41 21.25 -41.58
CA THR A 426 118.62 21.42 -42.42
C THR A 426 119.01 22.90 -42.54
N LEU A 427 118.04 23.81 -42.68
CA LEU A 427 118.29 25.25 -42.74
C LEU A 427 118.82 25.80 -41.40
N ASN A 428 118.29 25.33 -40.27
CA ASN A 428 118.80 25.67 -38.94
C ASN A 428 120.20 25.08 -38.69
N ALA A 429 120.49 23.88 -39.19
CA ALA A 429 121.83 23.29 -39.12
C ALA A 429 122.83 24.09 -39.96
N ALA A 430 122.44 24.51 -41.17
CA ALA A 430 123.27 25.36 -42.03
C ALA A 430 123.51 26.75 -41.42
N GLN A 431 122.51 27.36 -40.79
CA GLN A 431 122.67 28.64 -40.08
C GLN A 431 123.60 28.54 -38.87
N ARG A 432 123.59 27.41 -38.14
CA ARG A 432 124.54 27.16 -37.04
C ARG A 432 125.97 26.88 -37.51
N PHE A 433 126.14 26.46 -38.77
CA PHE A 433 127.45 26.25 -39.38
C PHE A 433 128.04 27.56 -39.96
N MET A 434 127.19 28.51 -40.36
CA MET A 434 127.60 29.84 -40.86
C MET A 434 127.80 30.90 -39.77
N ARG A 435 127.38 30.63 -38.53
CA ARG A 435 127.71 31.42 -37.33
C ARG A 435 128.88 30.77 -36.62
#